data_AF-A0A7K0A6R2-F1
#
_entry.id   AF-A0A7K0A6R2-F1
#
_cell.length_a   1.000
_cell.length_b   1.000
_cell.length_c   1.000
_cell.angle_alpha   90.00
_cell.angle_beta   90.00
_cell.angle_gamma   90.00
#
_symmetry.space_group_name_H-M   'P 1'
#
loop_
_entity.id
_entity.type
_entity.pdbx_description
1 polymer ?
#
loop_
_entity_poly.entity_id
_entity_poly.type
_entity_poly.pdbx_seq_one_letter_code
_entity_poly.pdbx_strand_id
1 'polypeptide(L)'
;MTARLEIPADAEELVAVFAADVVTAGLGAWPSMTGGARAFCACYPDPTSFADAPLAEQLALADHHRRFACWLMVTGRMSVSAEYLARANLRLGVAARNYHPRLHARVAGAAAMLGSDTTWINAQWSALAQLAALHGVAPDTVTAEQLERGSSALLAASARPGHPKAGQKLRTAVVRLGATLFHAGLVDVAPQLRRPDRNDARAAEWAATAPAVAATATRYLAQIELSLRGSTVAEAERSLREFASFLAREAPEVDGVADIRRHHIEAYKLWLAQRPRRIGGGTLHRHTIRARLLTLRCFFERITEWGYDVAPVRSRKFIHVTPPPASAAAPIATHSPARARVTAW
;
A
#
# COMPACT_ATOMS: atom_id res chain seq x y z
N MET A 1 17.61 0.36 49.81
CA MET A 1 19.01 0.22 49.36
C MET A 1 19.01 -0.51 48.03
N THR A 2 18.72 0.22 46.95
CA THR A 2 18.70 -0.34 45.59
C THR A 2 20.15 -0.59 45.17
N ALA A 3 20.51 -1.85 44.92
CA ALA A 3 21.81 -2.18 44.35
C ALA A 3 22.01 -1.34 43.09
N ARG A 4 23.11 -0.59 43.01
CA ARG A 4 23.49 0.10 41.77
C ARG A 4 23.77 -0.99 40.75
N LEU A 5 22.98 -1.02 39.68
CA LEU A 5 23.33 -1.79 38.48
C LEU A 5 24.66 -1.22 37.98
N GLU A 6 25.71 -2.03 37.99
CA GLU A 6 26.99 -1.65 37.38
C GLU A 6 26.81 -1.68 35.86
N ILE A 7 26.89 -0.51 35.25
CA ILE A 7 26.87 -0.34 33.80
C ILE A 7 28.22 0.26 33.35
N PRO A 8 28.63 0.02 32.09
CA PRO A 8 29.85 0.60 31.53
C PRO A 8 29.90 2.14 31.63
N ALA A 9 31.11 2.71 31.67
CA ALA A 9 31.30 4.15 31.89
C ALA A 9 30.72 5.02 30.76
N ASP A 10 30.83 4.56 29.53
CA ASP A 10 30.18 5.12 28.33
C ASP A 10 28.65 5.09 28.43
N ALA A 11 28.09 4.02 28.99
CA ALA A 11 26.65 3.95 29.25
C ALA A 11 26.19 4.95 30.34
N GLU A 12 26.97 5.16 31.41
CA GLU A 12 26.68 6.23 32.38
C GLU A 12 26.74 7.63 31.75
N GLU A 13 27.73 7.89 30.89
CA GLU A 13 27.82 9.15 30.16
C GLU A 13 26.58 9.37 29.28
N LEU A 14 26.14 8.35 28.56
CA LEU A 14 24.93 8.41 27.73
C LEU A 14 23.66 8.67 28.56
N VAL A 15 23.54 8.06 29.74
CA VAL A 15 22.45 8.32 30.69
C VAL A 15 22.49 9.76 31.20
N ALA A 16 23.68 10.32 31.44
CA ALA A 16 23.84 11.72 31.86
C ALA A 16 23.42 12.69 30.74
N VAL A 17 23.79 12.42 29.48
CA VAL A 17 23.34 13.19 28.31
C VAL A 17 21.82 13.14 28.21
N PHE A 18 21.20 11.96 28.35
CA PHE A 18 19.75 11.83 28.35
C PHE A 18 19.09 12.68 29.46
N ALA A 19 19.63 12.65 30.68
CA ALA A 19 19.10 13.45 31.77
C ALA A 19 19.17 14.96 31.47
N ALA A 20 20.27 15.43 30.88
CA ALA A 20 20.43 16.82 30.47
C ALA A 20 19.45 17.22 29.34
N ASP A 21 19.27 16.35 28.34
CA ASP A 21 18.32 16.57 27.24
C ASP A 21 16.87 16.62 27.74
N VAL A 22 16.52 15.78 28.71
CA VAL A 22 15.21 15.77 29.37
C VAL A 22 14.92 17.10 30.07
N VAL A 23 15.89 17.62 30.84
CA VAL A 23 15.78 18.95 31.47
C VAL A 23 15.64 20.05 30.41
N THR A 24 16.48 20.01 29.37
CA THR A 24 16.47 20.99 28.27
C THR A 24 15.15 20.98 27.51
N ALA A 25 14.54 19.81 27.33
CA ALA A 25 13.22 19.64 26.74
C ALA A 25 12.06 20.10 27.65
N GLY A 26 12.35 20.58 28.86
CA GLY A 26 11.34 20.98 29.86
C GLY A 26 10.54 19.82 30.44
N LEU A 27 11.01 18.58 30.24
CA LEU A 27 10.44 17.39 30.83
C LEU A 27 11.14 17.25 32.19
N GLY A 28 10.47 17.52 33.31
CA GLY A 28 11.13 17.49 34.63
C GLY A 28 11.93 16.19 34.81
N ALA A 29 13.19 16.26 35.27
CA ALA A 29 14.06 15.09 35.40
C ALA A 29 13.81 14.34 36.71
N TRP A 30 13.16 13.18 36.63
CA TRP A 30 12.80 12.34 37.78
C TRP A 30 13.82 11.19 37.93
N PRO A 31 14.19 10.79 39.17
CA PRO A 31 15.09 9.65 39.40
C PRO A 31 14.66 8.34 38.74
N SER A 32 13.35 8.15 38.54
CA SER A 32 12.80 6.98 37.85
C SER A 32 13.16 6.91 36.36
N MET A 33 13.39 8.06 35.70
CA MET A 33 13.77 8.09 34.29
C MET A 33 15.23 7.72 34.09
N THR A 34 16.13 8.26 34.92
CA THR A 34 17.54 7.85 34.93
C THR A 34 17.70 6.41 35.39
N GLY A 35 16.88 5.94 36.35
CA GLY A 35 16.82 4.52 36.72
C GLY A 35 16.41 3.62 35.55
N GLY A 36 15.37 3.99 34.80
CA GLY A 36 14.94 3.24 33.60
C GLY A 36 15.96 3.26 32.47
N ALA A 37 16.70 4.36 32.29
CA ALA A 37 17.78 4.45 31.32
C ALA A 37 18.96 3.54 31.70
N ARG A 38 19.38 3.55 32.98
CA ARG A 38 20.41 2.61 33.47
C ARG A 38 19.99 1.16 33.35
N ALA A 39 18.73 0.84 33.64
CA ALA A 39 18.21 -0.52 33.48
C ALA A 39 18.20 -0.96 32.01
N PHE A 40 17.87 -0.07 31.07
CA PHE A 40 18.03 -0.34 29.64
C PHE A 40 19.49 -0.61 29.29
N CYS A 41 20.43 0.24 29.72
CA CYS A 41 21.86 0.05 29.46
C CYS A 41 22.46 -1.20 30.12
N ALA A 42 21.91 -1.66 31.25
CA ALA A 42 22.32 -2.92 31.86
C ALA A 42 21.92 -4.14 31.02
N CYS A 43 20.77 -4.08 30.33
CA CYS A 43 20.33 -5.11 29.38
C CYS A 43 21.00 -4.97 28.01
N TYR A 44 21.25 -3.73 27.57
CA TYR A 44 21.76 -3.38 26.25
C TYR A 44 22.89 -2.35 26.41
N PRO A 45 24.14 -2.78 26.69
CA PRO A 45 25.25 -1.88 26.95
C PRO A 45 25.54 -0.93 25.80
N ASP A 46 25.46 -1.43 24.56
CA ASP A 46 25.49 -0.63 23.34
C ASP A 46 24.06 -0.49 22.79
N PRO A 47 23.55 0.72 22.51
CA PRO A 47 22.27 0.91 21.82
C PRO A 47 22.08 0.05 20.56
N THR A 48 23.16 -0.28 19.82
CA THR A 48 23.06 -1.17 18.65
C THR A 48 22.67 -2.60 19.04
N SER A 49 23.08 -3.09 20.21
CA SER A 49 22.71 -4.42 20.71
C SER A 49 21.20 -4.60 20.90
N PHE A 50 20.48 -3.53 21.26
CA PHE A 50 19.02 -3.56 21.28
C PHE A 50 18.44 -3.65 19.87
N ALA A 51 19.01 -2.92 18.92
CA ALA A 51 18.57 -2.92 17.53
C ALA A 51 18.77 -4.29 16.86
N ASP A 52 19.82 -5.01 17.26
CA ASP A 52 20.16 -6.36 16.77
C ASP A 52 19.44 -7.49 17.52
N ALA A 53 18.82 -7.19 18.68
CA ALA A 53 18.08 -8.18 19.46
C ALA A 53 16.90 -8.76 18.66
N PRO A 54 16.46 -10.01 18.91
CA PRO A 54 15.30 -10.59 18.24
C PRO A 54 14.05 -9.70 18.37
N LEU A 55 13.28 -9.56 17.30
CA LEU A 55 12.11 -8.67 17.28
C LEU A 55 11.12 -8.94 18.42
N ALA A 56 10.92 -10.20 18.81
CA ALA A 56 10.06 -10.57 19.93
C ALA A 56 10.53 -9.94 21.26
N GLU A 57 11.85 -9.89 21.48
CA GLU A 57 12.46 -9.25 22.63
C GLU A 57 12.30 -7.74 22.57
N GLN A 58 12.57 -7.12 21.41
CA GLN A 58 12.39 -5.68 21.23
C GLN A 58 10.95 -5.24 21.52
N LEU A 59 9.95 -6.04 21.10
CA LEU A 59 8.53 -5.77 21.33
C LEU A 59 8.11 -5.97 22.80
N ALA A 60 8.81 -6.82 23.54
CA ALA A 60 8.60 -7.07 24.97
C ALA A 60 9.24 -6.01 25.87
N LEU A 61 9.90 -4.99 25.30
CA LEU A 61 10.59 -3.96 26.06
C LEU A 61 9.66 -3.27 27.07
N ALA A 62 10.12 -3.20 28.33
CA ALA A 62 9.36 -2.62 29.43
C ALA A 62 9.09 -1.11 29.22
N ASP A 63 7.93 -0.62 29.69
CA ASP A 63 7.49 0.76 29.45
C ASP A 63 8.46 1.82 30.01
N HIS A 64 9.12 1.53 31.13
CA HIS A 64 10.11 2.42 31.73
C HIS A 64 11.43 2.49 30.94
N HIS A 65 11.74 1.48 30.12
CA HIS A 65 12.86 1.49 29.16
C HIS A 65 12.51 2.23 27.87
N ARG A 66 11.25 2.11 27.41
CA ARG A 66 10.80 2.68 26.12
C ARG A 66 11.08 4.18 25.98
N ARG A 67 11.04 4.96 27.07
CA ARG A 67 11.31 6.41 27.00
C ARG A 67 12.74 6.70 26.59
N PHE A 68 13.71 5.98 27.17
CA PHE A 68 15.12 6.10 26.81
C PHE A 68 15.37 5.60 25.38
N ALA A 69 14.80 4.44 25.03
CA ALA A 69 14.88 3.92 23.65
C ALA A 69 14.29 4.90 22.62
N CYS A 70 13.13 5.51 22.89
CA CYS A 70 12.55 6.54 22.02
C CYS A 70 13.45 7.78 21.92
N TRP A 71 14.11 8.20 23.01
CA TRP A 71 15.06 9.31 22.96
C TRP A 71 16.27 8.99 22.08
N LEU A 72 16.85 7.77 22.20
CA LEU A 72 17.93 7.32 21.34
C LEU A 72 17.53 7.37 19.86
N MET A 73 16.34 6.86 19.52
CA MET A 73 15.80 6.88 18.15
C MET A 73 15.60 8.29 17.60
N VAL A 74 14.94 9.17 18.35
CA VAL A 74 14.58 10.52 17.83
C VAL A 74 15.74 11.50 17.84
N THR A 75 16.84 11.17 18.53
CA THR A 75 18.07 11.97 18.51
C THR A 75 19.15 11.41 17.58
N GLY A 76 18.84 10.35 16.82
CA GLY A 76 19.78 9.76 15.85
C GLY A 76 20.91 8.96 16.48
N ARG A 77 20.75 8.51 17.73
CA ARG A 77 21.76 7.70 18.45
C ARG A 77 21.55 6.19 18.30
N MET A 78 20.43 5.79 17.69
CA MET A 78 20.09 4.38 17.46
C MET A 78 19.20 4.27 16.22
N SER A 79 19.55 3.36 15.32
CA SER A 79 18.70 2.94 14.21
C SER A 79 17.91 1.69 14.60
N VAL A 80 16.66 1.57 14.13
CA VAL A 80 15.84 0.36 14.35
C VAL A 80 15.14 -0.07 13.06
N SER A 81 14.81 -1.37 12.97
CA SER A 81 14.19 -1.93 11.76
C SER A 81 12.78 -1.36 11.50
N ALA A 82 12.40 -1.34 10.22
CA ALA A 82 11.04 -0.95 9.82
C ALA A 82 9.97 -1.87 10.43
N GLU A 83 10.29 -3.15 10.64
CA GLU A 83 9.39 -4.12 11.25
C GLU A 83 9.11 -3.79 12.71
N TYR A 84 10.15 -3.43 13.47
CA TYR A 84 9.99 -2.97 14.84
C TYR A 84 9.13 -1.71 14.91
N LEU A 85 9.44 -0.69 14.10
CA LEU A 85 8.69 0.58 14.05
C LEU A 85 7.20 0.36 13.72
N ALA A 86 6.89 -0.58 12.82
CA ALA A 86 5.51 -0.91 12.43
C ALA A 86 4.71 -1.67 13.51
N ARG A 87 5.38 -2.30 14.49
CA ARG A 87 4.76 -3.20 15.48
C ARG A 87 4.80 -2.67 16.91
N ALA A 88 5.82 -1.91 17.28
CA ALA A 88 6.09 -1.48 18.65
C ALA A 88 5.16 -0.38 19.18
N ASN A 89 4.28 0.18 18.33
CA ASN A 89 3.31 1.23 18.67
C ASN A 89 3.95 2.42 19.42
N LEU A 90 5.10 2.87 18.93
CA LEU A 90 5.87 3.95 19.55
C LEU A 90 5.23 5.32 19.25
N ARG A 91 5.16 6.18 20.26
CA ARG A 91 4.72 7.58 20.10
C ARG A 91 5.89 8.48 19.68
N LEU A 92 6.64 8.09 18.65
CA LEU A 92 7.86 8.79 18.23
C LEU A 92 7.61 10.25 17.82
N GLY A 93 6.47 10.58 17.22
CA GLY A 93 6.13 11.98 16.93
C GLY A 93 6.06 12.84 18.20
N VAL A 94 5.50 12.32 19.29
CA VAL A 94 5.44 13.04 20.57
C VAL A 94 6.84 13.18 21.17
N ALA A 95 7.62 12.09 21.18
CA ALA A 95 8.98 12.11 21.69
C ALA A 95 9.86 13.09 20.91
N ALA A 96 9.88 13.00 19.58
CA ALA A 96 10.66 13.87 18.71
C ALA A 96 10.28 15.35 18.88
N ARG A 97 9.00 15.68 19.09
CA ARG A 97 8.56 17.07 19.29
C ARG A 97 9.20 17.72 20.53
N ASN A 98 9.43 16.94 21.58
CA ASN A 98 10.02 17.45 22.82
C ASN A 98 11.50 17.82 22.62
N TYR A 99 12.24 17.03 21.85
CA TYR A 99 13.68 17.24 21.62
C TYR A 99 13.98 18.11 20.39
N HIS A 100 13.01 18.26 19.48
CA HIS A 100 13.14 19.05 18.25
C HIS A 100 12.02 20.10 18.08
N PRO A 101 11.73 20.96 19.07
CA PRO A 101 10.55 21.84 19.06
C PRO A 101 10.60 22.89 17.95
N ARG A 102 11.78 23.46 17.67
CA ARG A 102 11.99 24.45 16.60
C ARG A 102 11.77 23.84 15.22
N LEU A 103 12.33 22.65 15.00
CA LEU A 103 12.16 21.91 13.75
C LEU A 103 10.69 21.51 13.55
N HIS A 104 10.04 21.01 14.61
CA HIS A 104 8.61 20.71 14.57
C HIS A 104 7.80 21.94 14.17
N ALA A 105 8.07 23.13 14.75
CA ALA A 105 7.38 24.37 14.39
C ALA A 105 7.57 24.74 12.91
N ARG A 106 8.80 24.61 12.39
CA ARG A 106 9.12 24.84 10.96
C ARG A 106 8.35 23.89 10.04
N VAL A 107 8.37 22.58 10.33
CA VAL A 107 7.65 21.55 9.56
C VAL A 107 6.14 21.75 9.65
N ALA A 108 5.62 22.06 10.84
CA ALA A 108 4.19 22.32 11.05
C ALA A 108 3.72 23.56 10.30
N GLY A 109 4.51 24.63 10.28
CA GLY A 109 4.24 25.85 9.52
C GLY A 109 4.17 25.58 8.02
N ALA A 110 5.16 24.86 7.48
CA ALA A 110 5.17 24.47 6.06
C ALA A 110 3.97 23.57 5.71
N ALA A 111 3.65 22.58 6.56
CA ALA A 111 2.50 21.70 6.35
C ALA A 111 1.16 22.45 6.40
N ALA A 112 1.02 23.42 7.31
CA ALA A 112 -0.16 24.27 7.41
C ALA A 112 -0.32 25.18 6.17
N MET A 113 0.77 25.76 5.68
CA MET A 113 0.79 26.53 4.43
C MET A 113 0.32 25.70 3.23
N LEU A 114 0.62 24.40 3.23
CA LEU A 114 0.16 23.44 2.21
C LEU A 114 -1.27 22.89 2.47
N GLY A 115 -2.00 23.45 3.44
CA GLY A 115 -3.39 23.10 3.73
C GLY A 115 -3.57 21.84 4.59
N SER A 116 -2.54 21.39 5.31
CA SER A 116 -2.70 20.30 6.28
C SER A 116 -3.31 20.81 7.60
N ASP A 117 -4.32 20.12 8.09
CA ASP A 117 -4.84 20.33 9.46
C ASP A 117 -3.91 19.72 10.53
N THR A 118 -4.20 20.00 11.80
CA THR A 118 -3.41 19.50 12.96
C THR A 118 -3.27 17.98 12.99
N THR A 119 -4.27 17.23 12.52
CA THR A 119 -4.22 15.76 12.49
C THR A 119 -3.18 15.29 11.50
N TRP A 120 -3.15 15.88 10.30
CA TRP A 120 -2.19 15.56 9.25
C TRP A 120 -0.80 16.14 9.52
N ILE A 121 -0.69 17.27 10.21
CA ILE A 121 0.59 17.79 10.69
C ILE A 121 1.23 16.78 11.65
N ASN A 122 0.48 16.31 12.65
CA ASN A 122 0.97 15.30 13.60
C ASN A 122 1.33 13.98 12.90
N ALA A 123 0.56 13.57 11.89
CA ALA A 123 0.85 12.36 11.12
C ALA A 123 2.14 12.50 10.29
N GLN A 124 2.36 13.64 9.64
CA GLN A 124 3.58 13.94 8.89
C GLN A 124 4.80 13.99 9.80
N TRP A 125 4.69 14.68 10.94
CA TRP A 125 5.76 14.73 11.95
C TRP A 125 6.11 13.34 12.49
N SER A 126 5.10 12.52 12.79
CA SER A 126 5.32 11.14 13.22
C SER A 126 5.99 10.28 12.14
N ALA A 127 5.67 10.50 10.87
CA ALA A 127 6.32 9.80 9.76
C ALA A 127 7.80 10.20 9.64
N LEU A 128 8.11 11.51 9.76
CA LEU A 128 9.49 12.00 9.78
C LEU A 128 10.30 11.39 10.93
N ALA A 129 9.73 11.35 12.14
CA ALA A 129 10.38 10.75 13.29
C ALA A 129 10.66 9.24 13.11
N GLN A 130 9.76 8.50 12.44
CA GLN A 130 9.99 7.09 12.10
C GLN A 130 11.09 6.92 11.05
N LEU A 131 11.16 7.80 10.05
CA LEU A 131 12.21 7.78 9.03
C LEU A 131 13.59 8.08 9.63
N ALA A 132 13.68 9.08 10.50
CA ALA A 132 14.87 9.38 11.29
C ALA A 132 15.34 8.18 12.13
N ALA A 133 14.41 7.56 12.87
CA ALA A 133 14.69 6.38 13.67
C ALA A 133 15.09 5.15 12.84
N LEU A 134 14.56 5.00 11.63
CA LEU A 134 14.93 3.90 10.73
C LEU A 134 16.38 4.05 10.23
N HIS A 135 16.78 5.27 9.91
CA HIS A 135 18.11 5.55 9.36
C HIS A 135 19.16 5.88 10.43
N GLY A 136 18.76 5.99 11.70
CA GLY A 136 19.66 6.37 12.80
C GLY A 136 20.18 7.81 12.65
N VAL A 137 19.36 8.73 12.17
CA VAL A 137 19.73 10.13 11.93
C VAL A 137 18.79 11.09 12.64
N ALA A 138 19.20 12.35 12.80
CA ALA A 138 18.31 13.38 13.33
C ALA A 138 17.23 13.78 12.29
N PRO A 139 16.01 14.17 12.70
CA PRO A 139 14.92 14.46 11.77
C PRO A 139 15.18 15.58 10.74
N ASP A 140 16.08 16.51 11.03
CA ASP A 140 16.52 17.59 10.13
C ASP A 140 17.55 17.15 9.09
N THR A 141 18.16 15.97 9.26
CA THR A 141 19.18 15.43 8.36
C THR A 141 18.63 14.35 7.41
N VAL A 142 17.33 14.05 7.48
CA VAL A 142 16.69 13.07 6.59
C VAL A 142 16.71 13.56 5.15
N THR A 143 17.45 12.85 4.30
CA THR A 143 17.58 13.18 2.87
C THR A 143 16.37 12.71 2.05
N ALA A 144 16.24 13.21 0.81
CA ALA A 144 15.20 12.76 -0.12
C ALA A 144 15.31 11.25 -0.46
N GLU A 145 16.52 10.73 -0.55
CA GLU A 145 16.81 9.31 -0.81
C GLU A 145 16.40 8.43 0.39
N GLN A 146 16.72 8.87 1.61
CA GLN A 146 16.29 8.22 2.85
C GLN A 146 14.77 8.28 3.02
N LEU A 147 14.13 9.39 2.65
CA LEU A 147 12.68 9.52 2.62
C LEU A 147 12.06 8.48 1.68
N GLU A 148 12.55 8.33 0.45
CA GLU A 148 12.03 7.37 -0.53
C GLU A 148 12.23 5.92 -0.06
N ARG A 149 13.47 5.51 0.22
CA ARG A 149 13.78 4.14 0.64
C ARG A 149 13.10 3.77 1.96
N GLY A 150 13.18 4.66 2.94
CA GLY A 150 12.61 4.43 4.27
C GLY A 150 11.10 4.35 4.25
N SER A 151 10.44 5.17 3.44
CA SER A 151 8.99 5.10 3.27
C SER A 151 8.54 3.78 2.65
N SER A 152 9.27 3.30 1.64
CA SER A 152 9.00 2.00 1.03
C SER A 152 9.10 0.87 2.06
N ALA A 153 10.18 0.86 2.85
CA ALA A 153 10.41 -0.14 3.89
C ALA A 153 9.33 -0.11 4.99
N LEU A 154 8.97 1.07 5.50
CA LEU A 154 7.93 1.22 6.52
C LEU A 154 6.54 0.81 6.02
N LEU A 155 6.23 1.12 4.76
CA LEU A 155 4.96 0.72 4.14
C LEU A 155 4.88 -0.78 3.91
N ALA A 156 5.98 -1.42 3.50
CA ALA A 156 6.06 -2.87 3.37
C ALA A 156 5.89 -3.56 4.74
N ALA A 157 6.61 -3.08 5.77
CA ALA A 157 6.50 -3.60 7.13
C ALA A 157 5.11 -3.36 7.77
N SER A 158 4.40 -2.32 7.34
CA SER A 158 3.04 -2.03 7.81
C SER A 158 1.97 -2.91 7.16
N ALA A 159 2.26 -3.58 6.05
CA ALA A 159 1.29 -4.43 5.36
C ALA A 159 0.99 -5.68 6.20
N ARG A 160 -0.31 -5.96 6.41
CA ARG A 160 -0.76 -7.13 7.16
C ARG A 160 -1.83 -7.91 6.39
N PRO A 161 -1.74 -9.25 6.30
CA PRO A 161 -2.82 -10.08 5.76
C PRO A 161 -4.15 -9.75 6.46
N GLY A 162 -5.24 -9.62 5.69
CA GLY A 162 -6.58 -9.34 6.23
C GLY A 162 -6.85 -7.89 6.66
N HIS A 163 -5.84 -7.00 6.68
CA HIS A 163 -6.02 -5.59 7.07
C HIS A 163 -5.69 -4.64 5.90
N PRO A 164 -6.61 -4.45 4.94
CA PRO A 164 -6.33 -3.68 3.72
C PRO A 164 -6.03 -2.19 3.97
N LYS A 165 -6.37 -1.67 5.16
CA LYS A 165 -6.11 -0.27 5.57
C LYS A 165 -4.84 -0.12 6.41
N ALA A 166 -4.12 -1.20 6.73
CA ALA A 166 -2.87 -1.12 7.47
C ALA A 166 -1.84 -0.28 6.70
N GLY A 167 -1.20 0.67 7.39
CA GLY A 167 -0.27 1.62 6.76
C GLY A 167 -0.91 2.72 5.91
N GLN A 168 -2.24 2.76 5.72
CA GLN A 168 -2.88 3.78 4.86
C GLN A 168 -2.65 5.20 5.37
N LYS A 169 -2.74 5.42 6.69
CA LYS A 169 -2.45 6.73 7.30
C LYS A 169 -1.00 7.14 7.08
N LEU A 170 -0.06 6.22 7.28
CA LEU A 170 1.36 6.44 7.04
C LEU A 170 1.63 6.78 5.57
N ARG A 171 1.02 6.05 4.64
CA ARG A 171 1.14 6.30 3.19
C ARG A 171 0.74 7.73 2.83
N THR A 172 -0.44 8.15 3.27
CA THR A 172 -0.91 9.52 3.01
C THR A 172 -0.02 10.56 3.69
N ALA A 173 0.48 10.27 4.90
CA ALA A 173 1.38 11.17 5.61
C ALA A 173 2.72 11.35 4.87
N VAL A 174 3.35 10.25 4.44
CA VAL A 174 4.60 10.27 3.66
C VAL A 174 4.46 11.06 2.36
N VAL A 175 3.37 10.84 1.62
CA VAL A 175 3.13 11.55 0.34
C VAL A 175 3.07 13.06 0.56
N ARG A 176 2.41 13.51 1.63
CA ARG A 176 2.37 14.94 1.99
C ARG A 176 3.69 15.44 2.56
N LEU A 177 4.38 14.61 3.34
CA LEU A 177 5.63 14.94 4.01
C LEU A 177 6.70 15.38 3.02
N GLY A 178 6.82 14.73 1.85
CA GLY A 178 7.81 15.14 0.85
C GLY A 178 7.66 16.62 0.43
N ALA A 179 6.43 17.09 0.23
CA ALA A 179 6.18 18.51 -0.11
C ALA A 179 6.45 19.42 1.08
N THR A 180 6.02 19.00 2.26
CA THR A 180 6.29 19.73 3.49
C THR A 180 7.79 19.91 3.74
N LEU A 181 8.61 18.86 3.56
CA LEU A 181 10.07 18.95 3.77
C LEU A 181 10.73 19.86 2.74
N PHE A 182 10.30 19.81 1.48
CA PHE A 182 10.80 20.70 0.43
C PHE A 182 10.49 22.17 0.75
N HIS A 183 9.22 22.47 1.06
CA HIS A 183 8.82 23.84 1.42
C HIS A 183 9.36 24.30 2.78
N ALA A 184 9.65 23.36 3.68
CA ALA A 184 10.39 23.68 4.89
C ALA A 184 11.85 24.01 4.59
N GLY A 185 12.43 23.60 3.45
CA GLY A 185 13.85 23.75 3.11
C GLY A 185 14.74 22.72 3.81
N LEU A 186 14.22 21.52 4.05
CA LEU A 186 14.96 20.38 4.61
C LEU A 186 15.45 19.42 3.51
N VAL A 187 14.82 19.46 2.34
CA VAL A 187 15.27 18.73 1.14
C VAL A 187 15.20 19.67 -0.06
N ASP A 188 16.20 19.61 -0.93
CA ASP A 188 16.29 20.48 -2.10
C ASP A 188 15.63 19.86 -3.35
N VAL A 189 15.21 18.60 -3.25
CA VAL A 189 14.52 17.89 -4.32
C VAL A 189 13.02 18.03 -4.14
N ALA A 190 12.37 18.70 -5.08
CA ALA A 190 10.91 18.78 -5.10
C ALA A 190 10.31 17.37 -5.18
N PRO A 191 9.32 17.03 -4.33
CA PRO A 191 8.71 15.70 -4.34
C PRO A 191 8.02 15.46 -5.67
N GLN A 192 8.44 14.41 -6.36
CA GLN A 192 7.69 13.94 -7.52
C GLN A 192 6.49 13.17 -7.01
N LEU A 193 5.27 13.64 -7.31
CA LEU A 193 4.07 12.82 -7.22
C LEU A 193 4.22 11.67 -8.23
N ARG A 194 4.94 10.60 -7.84
CA ARG A 194 5.02 9.36 -8.61
C ARG A 194 3.65 8.70 -8.56
N ARG A 195 2.78 9.12 -9.48
CA ARG A 195 1.67 8.27 -9.91
C ARG A 195 2.34 7.00 -10.43
N PRO A 196 1.94 5.79 -10.00
CA PRO A 196 2.44 4.57 -10.63
C PRO A 196 2.26 4.76 -12.12
N ASP A 197 3.36 4.69 -12.89
CA ASP A 197 3.21 4.84 -14.33
C ASP A 197 2.32 3.69 -14.78
N ARG A 198 1.13 4.04 -15.26
CA ARG A 198 0.17 3.06 -15.72
C ARG A 198 0.74 2.28 -16.89
N ASN A 199 1.71 2.87 -17.61
CA ASN A 199 2.45 2.20 -18.67
C ASN A 199 3.41 1.16 -18.11
N ASP A 200 4.21 1.47 -17.08
CA ASP A 200 5.11 0.48 -16.46
C ASP A 200 4.35 -0.69 -15.85
N ALA A 201 3.25 -0.40 -15.13
CA ALA A 201 2.40 -1.46 -14.59
C ALA A 201 1.77 -2.32 -15.70
N ARG A 202 1.34 -1.70 -16.81
CA ARG A 202 0.83 -2.42 -17.99
C ARG A 202 1.92 -3.26 -18.65
N ALA A 203 3.14 -2.72 -18.78
CA ALA A 203 4.28 -3.41 -19.37
C ALA A 203 4.69 -4.63 -18.52
N ALA A 204 4.73 -4.47 -17.19
CA ALA A 204 5.03 -5.55 -16.27
C ALA A 204 3.98 -6.68 -16.31
N GLU A 205 2.68 -6.34 -16.37
CA GLU A 205 1.61 -7.34 -16.50
C GLU A 205 1.70 -8.12 -17.82
N TRP A 206 2.05 -7.48 -18.93
CA TRP A 206 2.31 -8.17 -20.20
C TRP A 206 3.60 -9.00 -20.17
N ALA A 207 4.67 -8.50 -19.53
CA ALA A 207 5.94 -9.21 -19.39
C ALA A 207 5.82 -10.48 -18.52
N ALA A 208 4.87 -10.51 -17.58
CA ALA A 208 4.57 -11.69 -16.77
C ALA A 208 3.72 -12.75 -17.49
N THR A 209 3.24 -12.47 -18.70
CA THR A 209 2.42 -13.38 -19.51
C THR A 209 3.30 -14.19 -20.46
N ALA A 210 2.85 -15.39 -20.87
CA ALA A 210 3.47 -16.17 -21.93
C ALA A 210 3.72 -15.30 -23.21
N PRO A 211 4.97 -15.23 -23.72
CA PRO A 211 5.33 -14.30 -24.79
C PRO A 211 4.47 -14.44 -26.06
N ALA A 212 4.09 -15.66 -26.46
CA ALA A 212 3.28 -15.87 -27.65
C ALA A 212 1.83 -15.38 -27.48
N VAL A 213 1.28 -15.47 -26.26
CA VAL A 213 -0.03 -14.88 -25.93
C VAL A 213 0.03 -13.36 -26.01
N ALA A 214 1.04 -12.74 -25.39
CA ALA A 214 1.24 -11.30 -25.41
C ALA A 214 1.45 -10.76 -26.84
N ALA A 215 2.27 -11.43 -27.64
CA ALA A 215 2.51 -11.06 -29.04
C ALA A 215 1.24 -11.14 -29.89
N THR A 216 0.44 -12.21 -29.74
CA THR A 216 -0.81 -12.38 -30.48
C THR A 216 -1.84 -11.32 -30.09
N ALA A 217 -1.99 -11.03 -28.80
CA ALA A 217 -2.89 -9.99 -28.31
C ALA A 217 -2.46 -8.60 -28.81
N THR A 218 -1.16 -8.30 -28.77
CA THR A 218 -0.61 -7.03 -29.25
C THR A 218 -0.86 -6.85 -30.75
N ARG A 219 -0.61 -7.90 -31.55
CA ARG A 219 -0.90 -7.88 -33.00
C ARG A 219 -2.39 -7.66 -33.28
N TYR A 220 -3.28 -8.29 -32.52
CA TYR A 220 -4.72 -8.06 -32.64
C TYR A 220 -5.11 -6.62 -32.28
N LEU A 221 -4.57 -6.07 -31.19
CA LEU A 221 -4.86 -4.71 -30.74
C LEU A 221 -4.42 -3.67 -31.78
N ALA A 222 -3.22 -3.82 -32.35
CA ALA A 222 -2.73 -2.97 -33.43
C ALA A 222 -3.65 -3.02 -34.66
N GLN A 223 -4.21 -4.20 -34.97
CA GLN A 223 -5.12 -4.35 -36.11
C GLN A 223 -6.46 -3.64 -35.89
N ILE A 224 -7.07 -3.79 -34.71
CA ILE A 224 -8.38 -3.16 -34.44
C ILE A 224 -8.27 -1.65 -34.23
N GLU A 225 -7.09 -1.14 -33.85
CA GLU A 225 -6.82 0.29 -33.69
C GLU A 225 -6.97 1.07 -35.01
N LEU A 226 -6.76 0.41 -36.15
CA LEU A 226 -6.96 1.00 -37.47
C LEU A 226 -8.44 1.37 -37.76
N SER A 227 -9.40 0.73 -37.06
CA SER A 227 -10.83 0.86 -37.36
C SER A 227 -11.69 1.26 -36.15
N LEU A 228 -11.19 1.14 -34.92
CA LEU A 228 -11.95 1.42 -33.70
C LEU A 228 -11.42 2.65 -32.97
N ARG A 229 -12.31 3.37 -32.29
CA ARG A 229 -11.93 4.48 -31.40
C ARG A 229 -10.99 4.00 -30.28
N GLY A 230 -10.04 4.84 -29.89
CA GLY A 230 -9.04 4.51 -28.87
C GLY A 230 -9.61 4.06 -27.52
N SER A 231 -10.78 4.56 -27.11
CA SER A 231 -11.43 4.08 -25.87
C SER A 231 -11.92 2.64 -25.96
N THR A 232 -12.34 2.17 -27.14
CA THR A 232 -12.73 0.77 -27.36
C THR A 232 -11.49 -0.12 -27.37
N VAL A 233 -10.40 0.32 -28.01
CA VAL A 233 -9.10 -0.39 -28.01
C VAL A 233 -8.56 -0.52 -26.58
N ALA A 234 -8.66 0.54 -25.77
CA ALA A 234 -8.23 0.52 -24.38
C ALA A 234 -9.04 -0.45 -23.50
N GLU A 235 -10.35 -0.57 -23.72
CA GLU A 235 -11.16 -1.57 -23.01
C GLU A 235 -10.87 -3.01 -23.49
N ALA A 236 -10.57 -3.18 -24.78
CA ALA A 236 -10.15 -4.46 -25.33
C ALA A 236 -8.79 -4.89 -24.74
N GLU A 237 -7.81 -3.99 -24.73
CA GLU A 237 -6.49 -4.18 -24.12
C GLU A 237 -6.62 -4.59 -22.66
N ARG A 238 -7.41 -3.86 -21.88
CA ARG A 238 -7.61 -4.16 -20.46
C ARG A 238 -8.19 -5.55 -20.25
N SER A 239 -9.15 -5.94 -21.08
CA SER A 239 -9.81 -7.25 -20.96
C SER A 239 -8.88 -8.39 -21.36
N LEU A 240 -8.07 -8.21 -22.41
CA LEU A 240 -7.08 -9.19 -22.85
C LEU A 240 -5.95 -9.32 -21.84
N ARG A 241 -5.39 -8.22 -21.35
CA ARG A 241 -4.32 -8.23 -20.34
C ARG A 241 -4.75 -8.90 -19.05
N GLU A 242 -5.96 -8.62 -18.56
CA GLU A 242 -6.48 -9.26 -17.34
C GLU A 242 -6.66 -10.77 -17.53
N PHE A 243 -7.14 -11.21 -18.69
CA PHE A 243 -7.23 -12.63 -19.01
C PHE A 243 -5.85 -13.28 -19.11
N ALA A 244 -4.89 -12.63 -19.76
CA ALA A 244 -3.54 -13.15 -19.91
C ALA A 244 -2.79 -13.24 -18.56
N SER A 245 -2.98 -12.23 -17.70
CA SER A 245 -2.49 -12.25 -16.31
C SER A 245 -3.16 -13.35 -15.47
N PHE A 246 -4.42 -13.69 -15.76
CA PHE A 246 -5.09 -14.82 -15.12
C PHE A 246 -4.45 -16.15 -15.55
N LEU A 247 -4.23 -16.34 -16.86
CA LEU A 247 -3.59 -17.54 -17.39
C LEU A 247 -2.18 -17.74 -16.81
N ALA A 248 -1.36 -16.68 -16.76
CA ALA A 248 -0.01 -16.74 -16.19
C ALA A 248 0.04 -17.26 -14.74
N ARG A 249 -1.03 -17.08 -13.97
CA ARG A 249 -1.11 -17.56 -12.58
C ARG A 249 -1.77 -18.92 -12.42
N GLU A 250 -2.83 -19.18 -13.18
CA GLU A 250 -3.75 -20.32 -12.94
C GLU A 250 -3.65 -21.42 -14.00
N ALA A 251 -3.01 -21.14 -15.14
CA ALA A 251 -2.79 -22.07 -16.25
C ALA A 251 -1.41 -21.83 -16.88
N PRO A 252 -0.31 -22.00 -16.12
CA PRO A 252 1.06 -21.76 -16.60
C PRO A 252 1.47 -22.69 -17.74
N GLU A 253 0.73 -23.78 -17.99
CA GLU A 253 0.90 -24.68 -19.13
C GLU A 253 0.49 -24.06 -20.49
N VAL A 254 -0.10 -22.86 -20.49
CA VAL A 254 -0.51 -22.16 -21.72
C VAL A 254 0.67 -21.31 -22.23
N ASP A 255 1.44 -21.87 -23.16
CA ASP A 255 2.57 -21.18 -23.79
C ASP A 255 2.12 -20.27 -24.95
N GLY A 256 1.00 -20.60 -25.60
CA GLY A 256 0.44 -19.85 -26.72
C GLY A 256 -1.08 -19.84 -26.79
N VAL A 257 -1.62 -19.01 -27.69
CA VAL A 257 -3.07 -18.89 -27.88
C VAL A 257 -3.70 -20.19 -28.38
N ALA A 258 -2.93 -21.03 -29.07
CA ALA A 258 -3.36 -22.35 -29.54
C ALA A 258 -3.61 -23.36 -28.40
N ASP A 259 -2.95 -23.18 -27.25
CA ASP A 259 -3.10 -24.05 -26.08
C ASP A 259 -4.34 -23.71 -25.27
N ILE A 260 -4.98 -22.58 -25.55
CA ILE A 260 -6.16 -22.14 -24.83
C ILE A 260 -7.35 -23.05 -25.15
N ARG A 261 -7.80 -23.78 -24.13
CA ARG A 261 -8.96 -24.66 -24.19
C ARG A 261 -10.16 -24.07 -23.45
N ARG A 262 -11.32 -24.70 -23.66
CA ARG A 262 -12.59 -24.31 -23.05
C ARG A 262 -12.53 -24.20 -21.53
N HIS A 263 -11.84 -25.12 -20.86
CA HIS A 263 -11.78 -25.14 -19.40
C HIS A 263 -11.04 -23.91 -18.83
N HIS A 264 -10.03 -23.37 -19.53
CA HIS A 264 -9.39 -22.10 -19.13
C HIS A 264 -10.39 -20.93 -19.16
N ILE A 265 -11.28 -20.88 -20.16
CA ILE A 265 -12.30 -19.83 -20.28
C ILE A 265 -13.37 -19.98 -19.18
N GLU A 266 -13.76 -21.21 -18.85
CA GLU A 266 -14.71 -21.50 -17.77
C GLU A 266 -14.12 -21.13 -16.40
N ALA A 267 -12.85 -21.48 -16.15
CA ALA A 267 -12.12 -21.10 -14.95
C ALA A 267 -12.02 -19.56 -14.83
N TYR A 268 -11.67 -18.88 -15.92
CA TYR A 268 -11.62 -17.41 -15.95
C TYR A 268 -12.99 -16.78 -15.65
N LYS A 269 -14.06 -17.32 -16.22
CA LYS A 269 -15.43 -16.86 -15.96
C LYS A 269 -15.83 -17.02 -14.50
N LEU A 270 -15.47 -18.15 -13.88
CA LEU A 270 -15.73 -18.40 -12.47
C LEU A 270 -14.95 -17.41 -11.58
N TRP A 271 -13.67 -17.20 -11.90
CA TRP A 271 -12.82 -16.23 -11.22
C TRP A 271 -13.36 -14.79 -11.33
N LEU A 272 -13.81 -14.37 -12.51
CA LEU A 272 -14.43 -13.05 -12.72
C LEU A 272 -15.67 -12.82 -11.84
N ALA A 273 -16.44 -13.87 -11.57
CA ALA A 273 -17.64 -13.78 -10.73
C ALA A 273 -17.31 -13.62 -9.24
N GLN A 274 -16.18 -14.15 -8.80
CA GLN A 274 -15.77 -14.17 -7.39
C GLN A 274 -14.81 -13.04 -7.03
N ARG A 275 -14.08 -12.49 -8.01
CA ARG A 275 -13.07 -11.47 -7.78
C ARG A 275 -13.68 -10.16 -7.25
N PRO A 276 -13.09 -9.55 -6.20
CA PRO A 276 -13.51 -8.25 -5.72
C PRO A 276 -13.19 -7.13 -6.72
N ARG A 277 -14.09 -6.15 -6.80
CA ARG A 277 -13.87 -4.92 -7.57
C ARG A 277 -12.73 -4.12 -6.95
N ARG A 278 -11.88 -3.50 -7.80
CA ARG A 278 -10.76 -2.66 -7.33
C ARG A 278 -11.22 -1.45 -6.49
N ILE A 279 -12.45 -0.98 -6.66
CA ILE A 279 -13.01 0.20 -6.00
C ILE A 279 -14.45 -0.10 -5.58
N GLY A 280 -14.83 0.28 -4.36
CA GLY A 280 -16.24 0.29 -3.92
C GLY A 280 -16.78 -1.00 -3.29
N GLY A 281 -15.93 -2.00 -3.04
CA GLY A 281 -16.36 -3.29 -2.46
C GLY A 281 -17.22 -4.13 -3.41
N GLY A 282 -17.48 -5.38 -3.03
CA GLY A 282 -18.29 -6.32 -3.82
C GLY A 282 -17.58 -6.93 -5.04
N THR A 283 -18.31 -7.76 -5.79
CA THR A 283 -17.83 -8.43 -7.00
C THR A 283 -18.13 -7.61 -8.27
N LEU A 284 -17.63 -8.07 -9.42
CA LEU A 284 -17.86 -7.39 -10.69
C LEU A 284 -19.34 -7.44 -11.11
N HIS A 285 -19.84 -6.33 -11.67
CA HIS A 285 -21.19 -6.28 -12.22
C HIS A 285 -21.35 -7.25 -13.40
N ARG A 286 -22.52 -7.89 -13.52
CA ARG A 286 -22.83 -8.86 -14.58
C ARG A 286 -22.56 -8.32 -16.00
N HIS A 287 -22.85 -7.04 -16.24
CA HIS A 287 -22.54 -6.39 -17.52
C HIS A 287 -21.03 -6.27 -17.80
N THR A 288 -20.21 -6.01 -16.79
CA THR A 288 -18.74 -5.96 -16.93
C THR A 288 -18.18 -7.33 -17.27
N ILE A 289 -18.66 -8.39 -16.59
CA ILE A 289 -18.27 -9.77 -16.90
C ILE A 289 -18.66 -10.12 -18.34
N ARG A 290 -19.89 -9.79 -18.76
CA ARG A 290 -20.35 -10.02 -20.14
C ARG A 290 -19.49 -9.28 -21.17
N ALA A 291 -19.14 -8.01 -20.92
CA ALA A 291 -18.32 -7.20 -21.84
C ALA A 291 -16.91 -7.80 -22.01
N ARG A 292 -16.29 -8.28 -20.93
CA ARG A 292 -14.98 -8.95 -20.97
C ARG A 292 -15.03 -10.25 -21.77
N LEU A 293 -16.05 -11.08 -21.52
CA LEU A 293 -16.23 -12.35 -22.25
C LEU A 293 -16.55 -12.12 -23.74
N LEU A 294 -17.32 -11.08 -24.07
CA LEU A 294 -17.57 -10.68 -25.46
C LEU A 294 -16.28 -10.24 -26.16
N THR A 295 -15.42 -9.49 -25.48
CA THR A 295 -14.11 -9.09 -26.01
C THR A 295 -13.25 -10.31 -26.32
N LEU A 296 -13.18 -11.29 -25.42
CA LEU A 296 -12.45 -12.54 -25.65
C LEU A 296 -13.02 -13.31 -26.85
N ARG A 297 -14.35 -13.41 -26.94
CA ARG A 297 -15.01 -14.06 -28.07
C ARG A 297 -14.62 -13.40 -29.39
N CYS A 298 -14.73 -12.07 -29.49
CA CYS A 298 -14.36 -11.34 -30.70
C CYS A 298 -12.88 -11.52 -31.04
N PHE A 299 -12.00 -11.49 -30.04
CA PHE A 299 -10.57 -11.77 -30.23
C PHE A 299 -10.34 -13.15 -30.86
N PHE A 300 -10.88 -14.23 -30.26
CA PHE A 300 -10.69 -15.59 -30.78
C PHE A 300 -11.30 -15.81 -32.17
N GLU A 301 -12.48 -15.24 -32.43
CA GLU A 301 -13.12 -15.30 -33.74
C GLU A 301 -12.24 -14.58 -34.80
N ARG A 302 -11.73 -13.38 -34.49
CA ARG A 302 -10.91 -12.59 -35.41
C ARG A 302 -9.56 -13.19 -35.73
N ILE A 303 -8.81 -13.68 -34.73
CA ILE A 303 -7.50 -14.30 -34.99
C ILE A 303 -7.63 -15.61 -35.78
N THR A 304 -8.77 -16.30 -35.65
CA THR A 304 -9.09 -17.48 -36.47
C THR A 304 -9.38 -17.06 -37.91
N GLU A 305 -10.25 -16.06 -38.09
CA GLU A 305 -10.65 -15.56 -39.40
C GLU A 305 -9.47 -15.00 -40.19
N TRP A 306 -8.55 -14.32 -39.52
CA TRP A 306 -7.33 -13.77 -40.13
C TRP A 306 -6.22 -14.81 -40.31
N GLY A 307 -6.47 -16.07 -39.98
CA GLY A 307 -5.55 -17.18 -40.22
C GLY A 307 -4.21 -17.02 -39.53
N TYR A 308 -4.18 -16.48 -38.30
CA TYR A 308 -2.93 -16.40 -37.55
C TYR A 308 -2.44 -17.84 -37.30
N ASP A 309 -1.14 -18.10 -37.53
CA ASP A 309 -0.52 -19.44 -37.38
C ASP A 309 -0.64 -20.03 -35.96
N VAL A 310 -1.14 -19.23 -35.01
CA VAL A 310 -1.30 -19.53 -33.58
C VAL A 310 -2.79 -19.60 -33.16
N ALA A 311 -3.73 -19.65 -34.12
CA ALA A 311 -5.16 -19.72 -33.83
C ALA A 311 -5.54 -21.08 -33.21
N PRO A 312 -6.43 -21.12 -32.21
CA PRO A 312 -6.84 -22.38 -31.58
C PRO A 312 -7.55 -23.26 -32.61
N VAL A 313 -7.08 -24.50 -32.74
CA VAL A 313 -7.42 -25.48 -33.81
C VAL A 313 -8.93 -25.80 -33.92
N ARG A 314 -9.80 -25.30 -33.03
CA ARG A 314 -11.24 -25.66 -32.97
C ARG A 314 -12.22 -24.51 -32.67
N SER A 315 -12.02 -23.32 -33.23
CA SER A 315 -13.02 -22.24 -33.20
C SER A 315 -14.17 -22.40 -34.23
N ARG A 316 -14.25 -23.52 -34.96
CA ARG A 316 -15.29 -23.73 -35.99
C ARG A 316 -16.71 -24.05 -35.48
N LYS A 317 -16.98 -24.13 -34.17
CA LYS A 317 -18.36 -24.32 -33.65
C LYS A 317 -18.61 -23.59 -32.33
N PHE A 318 -18.76 -22.26 -32.35
CA PHE A 318 -19.60 -21.56 -31.37
C PHE A 318 -21.05 -21.58 -31.88
N ILE A 319 -21.75 -22.69 -31.64
CA ILE A 319 -23.19 -22.82 -31.93
C ILE A 319 -23.95 -22.20 -30.75
N HIS A 320 -24.81 -21.23 -31.06
CA HIS A 320 -25.81 -20.55 -30.23
C HIS A 320 -25.85 -20.90 -28.72
N VAL A 321 -25.45 -19.96 -27.88
CA VAL A 321 -25.99 -19.86 -26.52
C VAL A 321 -27.37 -19.21 -26.64
N THR A 322 -28.40 -20.03 -26.80
CA THR A 322 -29.79 -19.60 -26.56
C THR A 322 -29.93 -19.34 -25.06
N PRO A 323 -30.50 -18.20 -24.62
CA PRO A 323 -30.82 -18.02 -23.21
C PRO A 323 -31.83 -19.10 -22.77
N PRO A 324 -31.79 -19.59 -21.52
CA PRO A 324 -32.82 -20.49 -21.02
C PRO A 324 -34.18 -19.79 -21.13
N PRO A 325 -35.27 -20.50 -21.47
CA PRO A 325 -36.60 -19.92 -21.49
C PRO A 325 -36.90 -19.33 -20.12
N ALA A 326 -37.51 -18.14 -20.11
CA ALA A 326 -38.06 -17.56 -18.90
C ALA A 326 -39.01 -18.59 -18.28
N SER A 327 -38.72 -19.02 -17.04
CA SER A 327 -39.69 -19.70 -16.20
C SER A 327 -40.97 -18.85 -16.21
N ALA A 328 -42.07 -19.44 -16.66
CA ALA A 328 -43.38 -18.82 -16.65
C ALA A 328 -43.66 -18.29 -15.24
N ALA A 329 -43.76 -16.97 -15.11
CA ALA A 329 -44.32 -16.34 -13.94
C ALA A 329 -45.83 -16.65 -13.96
N ALA A 330 -46.31 -17.26 -12.87
CA ALA A 330 -47.73 -17.47 -12.61
C ALA A 330 -48.51 -16.15 -12.71
N PRO A 331 -49.81 -16.18 -13.11
CA PRO A 331 -50.58 -14.98 -13.35
C PRO A 331 -50.74 -14.15 -12.07
N ILE A 332 -50.43 -12.86 -12.19
CA ILE A 332 -50.71 -11.85 -11.17
C ILE A 332 -52.23 -11.70 -11.07
N ALA A 333 -52.78 -12.07 -9.92
CA ALA A 333 -54.17 -11.81 -9.58
C ALA A 333 -54.40 -10.28 -9.56
N THR A 334 -55.33 -9.83 -10.39
CA THR A 334 -55.87 -8.47 -10.36
C THR A 334 -56.59 -8.25 -9.04
N HIS A 335 -55.99 -7.46 -8.15
CA HIS A 335 -56.71 -6.77 -7.09
C HIS A 335 -56.67 -5.27 -7.37
N SER A 336 -57.81 -4.77 -7.82
CA SER A 336 -58.15 -3.36 -7.91
C SER A 336 -58.51 -2.85 -6.51
N PRO A 337 -57.92 -1.75 -6.02
CA PRO A 337 -58.55 -0.95 -4.99
C PRO A 337 -59.06 0.37 -5.58
N ALA A 338 -60.35 0.57 -5.34
CA ALA A 338 -61.12 1.76 -5.62
C ALA A 338 -60.44 3.05 -5.13
N ARG A 339 -60.42 4.06 -6.01
CA ARG A 339 -60.23 5.47 -5.64
C ARG A 339 -61.50 5.99 -4.98
N ALA A 340 -61.49 6.13 -3.66
CA ALA A 340 -62.44 7.00 -2.97
C ALA A 340 -62.01 8.46 -3.17
N ARG A 341 -62.84 9.22 -3.89
CA ARG A 341 -62.83 10.68 -3.92
C ARG A 341 -63.44 11.19 -2.62
N VAL A 342 -62.78 12.15 -1.99
CA VAL A 342 -63.37 13.01 -0.95
C VAL A 342 -63.60 14.39 -1.57
N THR A 343 -64.85 14.84 -1.52
CA THR A 343 -65.27 16.25 -1.70
C THR A 343 -66.42 16.54 -0.74
N ALA A 344 -66.32 17.72 -0.10
CA ALA A 344 -67.27 18.42 0.79
C ALA A 344 -67.45 17.79 2.19
N TRP A 345 -67.27 18.50 3.31
CA TRP A 345 -67.49 19.92 3.63
C TRP A 345 -66.36 20.54 4.47
#